data_AF-A0A962WT95-F1
#
_entry.id   AF-A0A962WT95-F1
#
_cell.length_a   1.000
_cell.length_b   1.000
_cell.length_c   1.000
_cell.angle_alpha   90.00
_cell.angle_beta   90.00
_cell.angle_gamma   90.00
#
_symmetry.space_group_name_H-M   'P 1'
#
loop_
_entity.id
_entity.type
_entity.pdbx_description
1 polymer ?
#
loop_
_entity_poly.entity_id
_entity_poly.type
_entity_poly.pdbx_seq_one_letter_code
_entity_poly.pdbx_strand_id
1 'polypeptide(L)'
;MSVNNIDQVLAQMRVIKAQAMGNPELTDPGAESVSFSSMLKQTIDSVNRTQLQASEMKQAFELGDKEVNLAEVMVAVQKSDISFEAMVQVRNKLIDAYKEVMNMPI
;
A
#
# COMPACT_ATOMS: atom_id res chain seq x y z
N MET A 1 -47.17 8.96 17.29
CA MET A 1 -45.85 8.87 16.62
C MET A 1 -44.97 7.85 17.35
N SER A 2 -45.34 6.56 17.34
CA SER A 2 -44.60 5.52 18.08
C SER A 2 -44.46 4.19 17.32
N VAL A 3 -44.98 4.12 16.08
CA VAL A 3 -44.92 2.91 15.23
C VAL A 3 -43.63 2.82 14.42
N ASN A 4 -43.01 3.94 14.04
CA ASN A 4 -41.76 3.94 13.27
C ASN A 4 -40.53 3.46 14.06
N ASN A 5 -40.57 3.55 15.40
CA ASN A 5 -39.45 3.17 16.26
C ASN A 5 -39.34 1.65 16.43
N ILE A 6 -40.44 0.91 16.24
CA ILE A 6 -40.45 -0.55 16.35
C ILE A 6 -39.77 -1.18 15.13
N ASP A 7 -39.99 -0.62 13.94
CA ASP A 7 -39.34 -1.07 12.71
C ASP A 7 -37.82 -0.85 12.75
N GLN A 8 -37.35 0.24 13.38
CA GLN A 8 -35.92 0.51 13.57
C GLN A 8 -35.27 -0.47 14.57
N VAL A 9 -35.97 -0.81 15.65
CA VAL A 9 -35.46 -1.78 16.65
C VAL A 9 -35.41 -3.19 16.07
N LEU A 10 -36.38 -3.58 15.25
CA LEU A 10 -36.38 -4.87 14.54
C LEU A 10 -35.27 -4.94 13.47
N ALA A 11 -34.96 -3.83 12.80
CA ALA A 11 -33.83 -3.74 11.89
C ALA A 11 -32.48 -3.88 12.62
N GLN A 12 -32.31 -3.23 13.77
CA GLN A 12 -31.11 -3.39 14.61
C GLN A 12 -30.95 -4.82 15.11
N MET A 13 -32.04 -5.49 15.50
CA MET A 13 -31.97 -6.86 15.99
C MET A 13 -31.57 -7.87 14.88
N ARG A 14 -31.89 -7.58 13.61
CA ARG A 14 -31.41 -8.38 12.46
C ARG A 14 -29.91 -8.21 12.21
N VAL A 15 -29.38 -6.99 12.33
CA VAL A 15 -27.94 -6.70 12.17
C VAL A 15 -27.11 -7.40 13.25
N ILE A 16 -27.58 -7.38 14.50
CA ILE A 16 -26.89 -8.07 15.61
C ILE A 16 -26.91 -9.59 15.40
N LYS A 17 -28.01 -10.16 14.88
CA LYS A 17 -28.06 -11.59 14.52
C LYS A 17 -27.13 -11.94 13.35
N ALA A 18 -27.02 -11.07 12.35
CA ALA A 18 -26.10 -11.27 11.22
C ALA A 18 -24.63 -11.22 11.66
N GLN A 19 -24.28 -10.35 12.61
CA GLN A 19 -22.95 -10.30 13.22
C GLN A 19 -22.66 -11.54 14.10
N ALA A 20 -23.66 -12.08 14.81
CA ALA A 20 -23.50 -13.28 15.62
C ALA A 20 -23.38 -14.59 14.78
N MET A 21 -23.84 -14.58 13.53
CA MET A 21 -23.76 -15.72 12.61
C MET A 21 -22.45 -15.76 11.81
N GLY A 22 -21.50 -14.84 12.05
CA GLY A 22 -20.14 -14.94 11.51
C GLY A 22 -20.06 -14.92 9.98
N ASN A 23 -20.99 -14.26 9.29
CA ASN A 23 -20.90 -14.09 7.85
C ASN A 23 -20.02 -12.86 7.53
N PRO A 24 -18.85 -13.02 6.88
CA PRO A 24 -17.92 -11.92 6.62
C PRO A 24 -18.33 -11.10 5.38
N GLU A 25 -19.63 -11.03 5.08
CA GLU A 25 -20.15 -10.24 3.96
C GLU A 25 -20.72 -8.92 4.50
N LEU A 26 -19.83 -8.15 5.12
CA LEU A 26 -19.95 -6.71 5.30
C LEU A 26 -18.65 -6.08 4.80
N THR A 27 -18.30 -6.36 3.55
CA THR A 27 -17.48 -5.43 2.78
C THR A 27 -18.38 -4.26 2.42
N ASP A 28 -18.11 -3.12 3.04
CA ASP A 28 -18.65 -1.82 2.68
C ASP A 28 -18.54 -1.61 1.15
N PRO A 29 -19.65 -1.43 0.40
CA PRO A 29 -19.61 -1.16 -1.03
C PRO A 29 -18.98 0.20 -1.40
N GLY A 30 -18.62 1.04 -0.42
CA GLY A 30 -18.05 2.37 -0.62
C GLY A 30 -16.60 2.52 -0.15
N ALA A 31 -16.02 1.54 0.52
CA ALA A 31 -14.59 1.51 0.72
C ALA A 31 -13.97 1.03 -0.60
N GLU A 32 -13.58 1.97 -1.47
CA GLU A 32 -12.62 1.68 -2.53
C GLU A 32 -11.46 0.95 -1.87
N SER A 33 -11.47 -0.38 -1.97
CA SER A 33 -10.40 -1.21 -1.49
C SER A 33 -9.22 -0.79 -2.34
N VAL A 34 -8.36 0.09 -1.80
CA VAL A 34 -7.08 0.42 -2.43
C VAL A 34 -6.42 -0.93 -2.63
N SER A 35 -6.46 -1.43 -3.86
CA SER A 35 -6.04 -2.79 -4.12
C SER A 35 -4.58 -2.87 -3.72
N PHE A 36 -4.24 -3.85 -2.90
CA PHE A 36 -2.86 -4.09 -2.51
C PHE A 36 -1.94 -4.16 -3.75
N SER A 37 -2.43 -4.71 -4.86
CA SER A 37 -1.72 -4.73 -6.14
C SER A 37 -1.45 -3.32 -6.70
N SER A 38 -2.40 -2.40 -6.55
CA SER A 38 -2.27 -1.00 -6.98
C SER A 38 -1.28 -0.26 -6.09
N MET A 39 -1.32 -0.46 -4.77
CA MET A 39 -0.37 0.13 -3.84
C MET A 39 1.06 -0.41 -4.06
N LEU A 40 1.19 -1.71 -4.29
CA LEU A 40 2.46 -2.34 -4.64
C LEU A 40 3.01 -1.77 -5.95
N LYS A 41 2.19 -1.70 -7.00
CA LYS A 41 2.57 -1.10 -8.29
C LYS A 41 3.04 0.35 -8.11
N GLN A 42 2.28 1.15 -7.37
CA GLN A 42 2.61 2.54 -7.10
C GLN A 42 3.92 2.69 -6.32
N THR A 43 4.21 1.76 -5.41
CA THR A 43 5.48 1.71 -4.67
C THR A 43 6.64 1.36 -5.60
N ILE A 44 6.48 0.36 -6.48
CA ILE A 44 7.49 0.00 -7.48
C ILE A 44 7.78 1.19 -8.41
N ASP A 45 6.73 1.84 -8.90
CA ASP A 45 6.84 3.03 -9.76
C ASP A 45 7.50 4.22 -9.03
N SER A 46 7.31 4.33 -7.71
CA SER A 46 7.96 5.36 -6.88
C SER A 46 9.47 5.11 -6.73
N VAL A 47 9.89 3.87 -6.51
CA VAL A 47 11.32 3.52 -6.41
C VAL A 47 12.01 3.74 -7.75
N ASN A 48 11.40 3.32 -8.86
CA ASN A 48 11.93 3.55 -10.19
C ASN A 48 12.14 5.06 -10.47
N ARG A 49 11.14 5.88 -10.14
CA ARG A 49 11.26 7.35 -10.25
C ARG A 49 12.40 7.91 -9.41
N THR A 50 12.55 7.42 -8.17
CA THR A 50 13.63 7.88 -7.28
C THR A 50 15.01 7.52 -7.84
N GLN A 51 15.17 6.32 -8.40
CA GLN A 51 16.41 5.88 -9.04
C GLN A 51 16.76 6.68 -10.30
N LEU A 52 15.76 6.97 -11.14
CA LEU A 52 15.93 7.82 -12.33
C LEU A 52 16.34 9.24 -11.94
N GLN A 53 15.66 9.83 -10.96
CA GLN A 53 15.98 11.16 -10.46
C GLN A 53 17.40 11.24 -9.91
N ALA A 54 17.85 10.24 -9.14
CA ALA A 54 19.22 10.18 -8.63
C ALA A 54 20.25 10.08 -9.77
N SER A 55 19.93 9.33 -10.83
CA SER A 55 20.80 9.20 -12.01
C SER A 55 20.88 10.50 -12.80
N GLU A 56 19.75 11.21 -12.95
CA GLU A 56 19.68 12.52 -13.60
C GLU A 56 20.48 13.59 -12.83
N MET A 57 20.31 13.66 -11.51
CA MET A 57 21.09 14.59 -10.67
C MET A 57 22.58 14.28 -10.70
N LYS A 58 22.96 12.99 -10.70
CA LYS A 58 24.36 12.59 -10.87
C LYS A 58 24.92 13.08 -12.21
N GLN A 59 24.16 12.91 -13.29
CA GLN A 59 24.59 13.34 -14.62
C GLN A 59 24.69 14.86 -14.72
N ALA A 60 23.72 15.61 -14.19
CA ALA A 60 23.75 17.08 -14.13
C ALA A 60 24.96 17.60 -13.34
N PHE A 61 25.31 16.93 -12.23
CA PHE A 61 26.52 17.24 -11.47
C PHE A 61 27.81 16.95 -12.27
N GLU A 62 27.89 15.82 -12.96
CA GLU A 62 29.03 15.48 -13.83
C GLU A 62 29.21 16.48 -14.99
N LEU A 63 28.10 17.05 -15.49
CA LEU A 63 28.09 18.10 -16.51
C LEU A 63 28.48 19.50 -15.97
N GLY A 64 28.68 19.63 -14.65
CA GLY A 64 29.10 20.88 -14.02
C GLY A 64 27.95 21.87 -13.78
N ASP A 65 26.71 21.38 -13.69
CA ASP A 65 25.55 22.21 -13.37
C ASP A 65 25.71 22.84 -11.97
N LYS A 66 25.58 24.16 -11.89
CA LYS A 66 25.78 24.92 -10.65
C LYS A 66 24.56 24.86 -9.73
N GLU A 67 23.41 24.42 -10.24
CA GLU A 67 22.19 24.26 -9.46
C GLU A 67 22.17 22.95 -8.67
N VAL A 68 23.02 21.97 -9.03
CA VAL A 68 23.08 20.66 -8.37
C VAL A 68 24.29 20.61 -7.45
N ASN A 69 24.04 20.56 -6.14
CA ASN A 69 25.09 20.41 -5.13
C ASN A 69 25.45 18.93 -4.94
N LEU A 70 26.74 18.62 -4.78
CA LEU A 70 27.22 17.28 -4.42
C LEU A 70 26.48 16.69 -3.21
N ALA A 71 26.14 17.53 -2.22
CA ALA A 71 25.38 17.12 -1.06
C ALA A 71 23.97 16.59 -1.41
N GLU A 72 23.29 17.22 -2.37
CA GLU A 72 21.96 16.80 -2.82
C GLU A 72 22.02 15.49 -3.62
N VAL A 73 23.05 15.34 -4.47
CA VAL A 73 23.31 14.08 -5.19
C VAL A 73 23.53 12.94 -4.20
N MET A 74 24.37 13.15 -3.18
CA MET A 74 24.62 12.14 -2.15
C MET A 74 23.37 11.76 -1.36
N VAL A 75 22.55 12.74 -0.98
CA VAL A 75 21.27 12.50 -0.29
C VAL A 75 20.32 11.72 -1.19
N ALA A 76 20.23 12.04 -2.48
CA ALA A 76 19.37 11.34 -3.41
C ALA A 76 19.80 9.89 -3.67
N VAL A 77 21.10 9.65 -3.74
CA VAL A 77 21.66 8.29 -3.83
C VAL A 77 21.30 7.49 -2.58
N GLN A 78 21.55 8.03 -1.38
CA GLN A 78 21.21 7.36 -0.12
C GLN A 78 19.70 7.09 0.00
N LYS A 79 18.86 8.04 -0.41
CA LYS A 79 17.41 7.86 -0.43
C LYS A 79 17.00 6.73 -1.38
N SER A 80 17.66 6.62 -2.54
CA SER A 80 17.42 5.55 -3.51
C SER A 80 17.80 4.19 -2.94
N ASP A 81 18.96 4.08 -2.29
CA ASP A 81 19.46 2.84 -1.70
C ASP A 81 18.53 2.33 -0.59
N ILE A 82 18.13 3.21 0.34
CA ILE A 82 17.19 2.86 1.42
C ILE A 82 15.83 2.43 0.85
N SER A 83 15.33 3.14 -0.17
CA SER A 83 14.06 2.82 -0.80
C SER A 83 14.10 1.47 -1.54
N PHE A 84 15.24 1.14 -2.16
CA PHE A 84 15.47 -0.14 -2.80
C PHE A 84 15.52 -1.29 -1.78
N GLU A 85 16.25 -1.11 -0.68
CA GLU A 85 16.34 -2.12 0.38
C GLU A 85 14.96 -2.41 0.99
N ALA A 86 14.15 -1.37 1.24
CA ALA A 86 12.78 -1.52 1.68
C ALA A 86 11.92 -2.33 0.67
N MET A 87 12.09 -2.09 -0.64
CA MET A 87 11.39 -2.84 -1.68
C MET A 87 11.77 -4.33 -1.68
N VAL A 88 13.06 -4.66 -1.47
CA VAL A 88 13.50 -6.05 -1.38
C VAL A 88 12.81 -6.77 -0.22
N GLN A 89 12.64 -6.10 0.93
CA GLN A 89 11.90 -6.67 2.06
C GLN A 89 10.43 -6.90 1.73
N VAL A 90 9.77 -5.95 1.06
CA VAL A 90 8.38 -6.10 0.60
C VAL A 90 8.26 -7.28 -0.37
N ARG A 91 9.20 -7.41 -1.33
CA ARG A 91 9.25 -8.55 -2.26
C ARG A 91 9.35 -9.88 -1.50
N ASN A 92 10.25 -9.98 -0.53
CA ASN A 92 10.43 -11.20 0.26
C ASN A 92 9.15 -11.55 1.04
N LYS A 93 8.54 -10.54 1.68
CA LYS A 93 7.30 -10.74 2.45
C LYS A 93 6.14 -11.21 1.56
N LEU A 94 6.10 -10.76 0.31
CA LEU A 94 5.10 -11.22 -0.67
C LEU A 94 5.32 -12.65 -1.13
N ILE A 95 6.58 -13.03 -1.34
CA ILE A 95 6.92 -14.43 -1.64
C ILE A 95 6.52 -15.32 -0.47
N ASP A 96 6.75 -14.89 0.77
CA ASP A 96 6.37 -15.64 1.96
C ASP A 96 4.84 -15.74 2.10
N ALA A 97 4.11 -14.66 1.89
CA ALA A 97 2.64 -14.67 1.91
C ALA A 97 2.06 -15.62 0.84
N TYR A 98 2.65 -15.66 -0.36
CA TYR A 98 2.27 -16.61 -1.39
C TYR A 98 2.52 -18.07 -0.96
N LYS A 99 3.70 -18.34 -0.38
CA LYS A 99 4.03 -19.68 0.15
C LYS A 99 3.09 -20.09 1.29
N GLU A 100 2.72 -19.15 2.17
CA GLU A 100 1.83 -19.40 3.30
C GLU A 100 0.41 -19.77 2.82
N VAL A 101 -0.12 -19.07 1.81
CA VAL A 101 -1.39 -19.44 1.17
C VAL A 101 -1.33 -20.81 0.51
N MET A 102 -0.21 -21.15 -0.14
CA MET A 102 -0.03 -22.46 -0.78
C MET A 102 0.12 -23.61 0.23
N ASN A 103 0.66 -23.33 1.41
CA ASN A 103 0.86 -24.31 2.47
C ASN A 103 -0.29 -24.36 3.49
N MET A 104 -1.35 -23.56 3.31
CA MET A 104 -2.57 -23.73 4.12
C MET A 104 -3.16 -25.11 3.83
N PRO A 105 -3.34 -25.97 4.85
CA PRO A 105 -4.10 -27.20 4.66
C PRO A 105 -5.55 -26.84 4.32
N ILE A 106 -6.05 -27.41 3.23
CA ILE A 106 -7.48 -27.44 2.92
C ILE A 106 -8.25 -28.29 3.95
#